data_AF-A0A7D7WFS8-F1
#
_entry.id   AF-A0A7D7WFS8-F1
#
_cell.length_a   1.000
_cell.length_b   1.000
_cell.length_c   1.000
_cell.angle_alpha   90.00
_cell.angle_beta   90.00
_cell.angle_gamma   90.00
#
_symmetry.space_group_name_H-M   'P 1'
#
loop_
_entity.id
_entity.type
_entity.pdbx_description
1 polymer ?
#
loop_
_entity_poly.entity_id
_entity_poly.type
_entity_poly.pdbx_seq_one_letter_code
_entity_poly.pdbx_strand_id
1 'polypeptide(L)'
;MDIMLDLAQLKDAKQGLEAAIGEFENAADTNDDLEDAVRRPAGRGDLLNQVIDFEVAWRDKRGDLKENLTNIKDQLTSIIDGWDEWDTTTASDLEGSTSTQEVRTGGVV
;
A
#
# COMPACT_ATOMS: atom_id res chain seq x y z
N MET A 1 27.85 -2.31 5.66
CA MET A 1 26.83 -1.34 5.23
C MET A 1 25.78 -1.40 6.31
N ASP A 2 25.57 -0.31 7.04
CA ASP A 2 24.62 -0.26 8.15
C ASP A 2 23.30 0.30 7.60
N ILE A 3 22.27 -0.54 7.56
CA ILE A 3 20.94 -0.16 7.06
C ILE A 3 20.10 0.15 8.30
N MET A 4 19.94 1.43 8.62
CA MET A 4 18.92 1.87 9.58
C MET A 4 17.57 1.85 8.87
N LEU A 5 16.80 0.80 9.10
CA LEU A 5 15.43 0.70 8.61
C LEU A 5 14.48 1.26 9.67
N ASP A 6 13.82 2.38 9.38
CA ASP A 6 12.77 2.91 10.25
C ASP A 6 11.44 2.21 9.94
N LEU A 7 11.23 1.07 10.58
CA LEU A 7 10.04 0.23 10.37
C LEU A 7 8.73 0.97 10.72
N ALA A 8 8.78 1.93 11.66
CA ALA A 8 7.62 2.74 12.01
C ALA A 8 7.26 3.69 10.86
N GLN A 9 8.25 4.40 10.31
CA GLN A 9 8.03 5.27 9.16
C GLN A 9 7.54 4.51 7.93
N LEU A 10 8.03 3.28 7.71
CA LEU A 10 7.55 2.42 6.62
C LEU A 10 6.09 1.99 6.83
N LYS A 11 5.70 1.66 8.07
CA LYS A 11 4.31 1.32 8.42
C LYS A 11 3.38 2.54 8.23
N ASP A 12 3.81 3.73 8.62
CA ASP A 12 3.06 4.98 8.41
C ASP A 12 2.88 5.28 6.91
N ALA A 13 3.95 5.13 6.13
CA ALA A 13 3.90 5.32 4.67
C ALA A 13 2.95 4.33 3.99
N LYS A 14 2.95 3.06 4.43
CA LYS A 14 2.01 2.04 3.95
C LYS A 14 0.57 2.45 4.23
N GLN A 15 0.28 2.93 5.43
CA GLN A 15 -1.06 3.36 5.82
C GLN A 15 -1.53 4.57 5.01
N GLY A 16 -0.64 5.52 4.74
CA GLY A 16 -0.93 6.65 3.85
C GLY A 16 -1.24 6.22 2.42
N LEU A 17 -0.52 5.22 1.89
CA LEU A 17 -0.78 4.66 0.57
C LEU A 17 -2.15 3.94 0.52
N GLU A 18 -2.50 3.18 1.55
CA GLU A 18 -3.81 2.54 1.66
C GLU A 18 -4.95 3.56 1.65
N ALA A 19 -4.80 4.67 2.40
CA ALA A 19 -5.77 5.75 2.40
C ALA A 19 -5.91 6.40 1.02
N ALA A 20 -4.79 6.73 0.36
CA ALA A 20 -4.80 7.33 -0.97
C ALA A 20 -5.45 6.41 -2.02
N ILE A 21 -5.16 5.10 -1.99
CA ILE A 21 -5.80 4.11 -2.87
C ILE A 21 -7.31 4.10 -2.65
N GLY A 22 -7.77 4.10 -1.39
CA GLY A 22 -9.19 4.15 -1.05
C GLY A 22 -9.87 5.43 -1.53
N GLU A 23 -9.22 6.59 -1.45
CA GLU A 23 -9.73 7.84 -2.02
C GLU A 23 -9.90 7.77 -3.54
N PHE A 24 -8.94 7.16 -4.25
CA PHE A 24 -9.09 6.95 -5.69
C PHE A 24 -10.21 5.99 -6.05
N GLU A 25 -10.51 4.98 -5.23
CA GLU A 25 -11.67 4.11 -5.44
C GLU A 25 -12.98 4.89 -5.28
N ASN A 26 -13.12 5.68 -4.22
CA ASN A 26 -14.33 6.46 -3.95
C ASN A 26 -14.56 7.61 -4.96
N ALA A 27 -13.49 8.18 -5.51
CA ALA A 27 -13.58 9.19 -6.57
C ALA A 27 -14.15 8.64 -7.90
N ALA A 28 -14.31 7.32 -8.04
CA ALA A 28 -15.08 6.71 -9.12
C ALA A 28 -16.55 7.09 -9.05
N ASP A 29 -17.15 6.92 -7.89
CA ASP A 29 -18.59 7.04 -7.71
C ASP A 29 -19.09 8.47 -7.96
N THR A 30 -18.27 9.49 -7.65
CA THR A 30 -18.63 10.91 -7.86
C THR A 30 -18.68 11.33 -9.32
N ASN A 31 -17.96 10.63 -10.21
CA ASN A 31 -17.89 11.01 -11.62
C ASN A 31 -19.10 10.52 -12.41
N ASP A 32 -19.58 9.32 -12.11
CA ASP A 32 -20.81 8.77 -12.71
C ASP A 32 -22.01 9.68 -12.42
N ASP A 33 -22.06 10.29 -11.22
CA ASP A 33 -23.09 11.28 -10.85
C ASP A 33 -23.03 12.58 -11.68
N LEU A 34 -21.86 12.95 -12.21
CA LEU A 34 -21.65 14.19 -12.96
C LEU A 34 -22.20 14.09 -14.39
N GLU A 35 -22.03 12.94 -15.06
CA GLU A 35 -22.59 12.70 -16.40
C GLU A 35 -24.12 12.82 -16.37
N ASP A 36 -24.75 12.20 -15.35
CA ASP A 36 -26.19 12.20 -15.12
C ASP A 36 -26.77 13.59 -14.84
N ALA A 37 -25.96 14.48 -14.24
CA ALA A 37 -26.34 15.85 -13.93
C ALA A 37 -26.33 16.77 -15.16
N VAL A 38 -25.40 16.58 -16.10
CA VAL A 38 -25.15 17.51 -17.21
C VAL A 38 -26.16 17.35 -18.35
N ARG A 39 -26.70 16.14 -18.59
CA ARG A 39 -27.79 15.82 -19.55
C ARG A 39 -27.68 16.57 -20.89
N ARG A 40 -28.81 16.90 -21.53
CA ARG A 40 -28.89 17.62 -22.82
C ARG A 40 -29.86 18.80 -22.76
N PRO A 41 -29.53 19.87 -22.02
CA PRO A 41 -30.38 21.06 -21.95
C PRO A 41 -30.60 21.65 -23.36
N ALA A 42 -31.87 21.86 -23.72
CA ALA A 42 -32.29 22.33 -25.04
C ALA A 42 -31.75 21.49 -26.22
N GLY A 43 -31.46 20.20 -26.01
CA GLY A 43 -30.92 19.30 -27.02
C GLY A 43 -29.44 19.50 -27.36
N ARG A 44 -28.74 20.44 -26.69
CA ARG A 44 -27.31 20.66 -26.89
C ARG A 44 -26.51 19.64 -26.10
N GLY A 45 -25.68 18.86 -26.81
CA GLY A 45 -24.89 17.77 -26.24
C GLY A 45 -23.40 18.07 -26.07
N ASP A 46 -22.92 19.24 -26.51
CA ASP A 46 -21.47 19.50 -26.56
C ASP A 46 -20.81 19.47 -25.17
N LEU A 47 -21.49 20.01 -24.15
CA LEU A 47 -21.00 19.94 -22.76
C LEU A 47 -21.00 18.50 -22.24
N LEU A 48 -22.06 17.73 -22.53
CA LEU A 48 -22.13 16.32 -22.17
C LEU A 48 -21.01 15.51 -22.82
N ASN A 49 -20.74 15.73 -24.11
CA ASN A 49 -19.65 15.06 -24.81
C ASN A 49 -18.30 15.38 -24.18
N GLN A 50 -18.04 16.65 -23.82
CA GLN A 50 -16.81 17.01 -23.13
C GLN A 50 -16.69 16.38 -21.73
N VAL A 51 -17.80 16.24 -21.01
CA VAL A 51 -17.83 15.55 -19.71
C VAL A 51 -17.52 14.07 -19.89
N ILE A 52 -18.13 13.40 -20.87
CA ILE A 52 -17.84 11.99 -21.21
C ILE A 52 -16.37 11.82 -21.59
N ASP A 53 -15.82 12.68 -22.45
CA ASP A 53 -14.42 12.62 -22.86
C ASP A 53 -13.47 12.79 -21.67
N PHE A 54 -13.77 13.74 -20.78
CA PHE A 54 -13.03 13.94 -19.54
C PHE A 54 -13.12 12.71 -18.63
N GLU A 55 -14.31 12.15 -18.45
CA GLU A 55 -14.55 11.02 -17.57
C GLU A 55 -13.80 9.77 -18.03
N VAL A 56 -13.83 9.47 -19.33
CA VAL A 56 -13.07 8.36 -19.92
C VAL A 56 -11.58 8.55 -19.69
N ALA A 57 -11.04 9.72 -20.02
CA ALA A 57 -9.62 10.01 -19.85
C ALA A 57 -9.20 9.98 -18.37
N TRP A 58 -10.05 10.47 -17.47
CA TRP A 58 -9.81 10.47 -16.04
C TRP A 58 -9.87 9.06 -15.45
N ARG A 59 -10.84 8.23 -15.86
CA ARG A 59 -10.94 6.84 -15.44
C ARG A 59 -9.66 6.07 -15.75
N ASP A 60 -9.16 6.22 -16.97
CA ASP A 60 -7.92 5.55 -17.40
C ASP A 60 -6.72 6.05 -16.56
N LYS A 61 -6.58 7.38 -16.40
CA LYS A 61 -5.50 7.96 -15.57
C LYS A 61 -5.57 7.56 -14.11
N ARG A 62 -6.77 7.44 -13.56
CA ARG A 62 -7.00 6.98 -12.20
C ARG A 62 -6.64 5.51 -12.05
N GLY A 63 -6.97 4.68 -13.04
CA GLY A 63 -6.55 3.28 -13.11
C GLY A 63 -5.03 3.15 -13.03
N ASP A 64 -4.31 3.88 -13.90
CA ASP A 64 -2.84 3.91 -13.92
C ASP A 64 -2.26 4.34 -12.56
N LEU A 65 -2.82 5.39 -11.95
CA LEU A 65 -2.32 5.91 -10.68
C LEU A 65 -2.58 4.94 -9.52
N LYS A 66 -3.77 4.33 -9.48
CA LYS A 66 -4.12 3.31 -8.49
C LYS A 66 -3.19 2.09 -8.59
N GLU A 67 -2.91 1.62 -9.81
CA GLU A 67 -1.98 0.53 -10.04
C GLU A 67 -0.58 0.86 -9.52
N ASN A 68 -0.05 2.04 -9.85
CA ASN A 68 1.25 2.48 -9.36
C ASN A 68 1.32 2.56 -7.84
N LEU A 69 0.30 3.13 -7.18
CA LEU A 69 0.24 3.21 -5.72
C LEU A 69 0.15 1.82 -5.08
N THR A 70 -0.60 0.90 -5.70
CA THR A 70 -0.70 -0.49 -5.25
C THR A 70 0.65 -1.19 -5.34
N ASN A 71 1.35 -1.04 -6.46
CA ASN A 71 2.69 -1.63 -6.64
C ASN A 71 3.69 -1.14 -5.59
N ILE A 72 3.68 0.16 -5.27
CA ILE A 72 4.55 0.73 -4.22
C ILE A 72 4.18 0.15 -2.85
N LYS A 73 2.89 0.09 -2.53
CA LYS A 73 2.40 -0.49 -1.26
C LYS A 73 2.80 -1.97 -1.12
N ASP A 74 2.75 -2.73 -2.21
CA ASP A 74 3.09 -4.15 -2.20
C ASP A 74 4.61 -4.37 -1.99
N GLN A 75 5.44 -3.55 -2.63
CA GLN A 75 6.89 -3.53 -2.36
C GLN A 75 7.20 -3.17 -0.91
N LEU A 76 6.52 -2.14 -0.38
CA LEU A 76 6.68 -1.71 1.00
C LEU A 76 6.25 -2.79 2.00
N THR A 77 5.14 -3.46 1.72
CA THR A 77 4.67 -4.61 2.52
C THR A 77 5.68 -5.74 2.50
N SER A 78 6.24 -6.08 1.31
CA SER A 78 7.26 -7.12 1.19
C SER A 78 8.52 -6.82 2.02
N ILE A 79 8.94 -5.55 2.09
CA ILE A 79 10.07 -5.12 2.90
C ILE A 79 9.77 -5.26 4.40
N ILE A 80 8.60 -4.81 4.84
CA ILE A 80 8.18 -4.89 6.25
C ILE A 80 8.09 -6.36 6.68
N ASP A 81 7.41 -7.19 5.90
CA ASP A 81 7.20 -8.60 6.20
C ASP A 81 8.53 -9.36 6.26
N GLY A 82 9.44 -9.09 5.32
CA GLY A 82 10.77 -9.70 5.32
C GLY A 82 11.63 -9.32 6.53
N TRP A 83 11.47 -8.10 7.06
CA TRP A 83 12.13 -7.68 8.29
C TRP A 83 11.51 -8.32 9.54
N ASP A 84 10.19 -8.35 9.64
CA ASP A 84 9.48 -8.97 10.77
C ASP A 84 9.78 -10.49 10.83
N GLU A 85 9.88 -11.17 9.67
CA GLU A 85 10.28 -12.59 9.58
C GLU A 85 11.74 -12.82 10.01
N TRP A 86 12.66 -11.97 9.54
CA TRP A 86 14.07 -12.03 9.92
C TRP A 86 14.27 -11.81 11.42
N ASP A 87 13.60 -10.81 12.01
CA ASP A 87 13.68 -10.49 13.43
C ASP A 87 13.19 -11.67 14.29
N THR A 88 12.02 -12.23 13.94
CA THR A 88 11.43 -13.38 14.64
C THR A 88 12.33 -14.62 14.57
N THR A 89 12.87 -14.91 13.39
CA THR A 89 13.76 -16.07 13.19
C THR A 89 15.06 -15.90 13.95
N THR A 90 15.67 -14.72 13.88
CA THR A 90 16.93 -14.42 14.57
C THR A 90 16.77 -14.46 16.09
N ALA A 91 15.68 -13.91 16.62
CA ALA A 91 15.36 -14.01 18.06
C ALA A 91 15.24 -15.47 18.51
N SER A 92 14.50 -16.29 17.74
CA SER A 92 14.32 -17.71 18.02
C SER A 92 15.65 -18.49 18.02
N ASP A 93 16.52 -18.22 17.04
CA ASP A 93 17.84 -18.85 16.92
C ASP A 93 18.77 -18.48 18.10
N LEU A 94 18.69 -17.24 18.58
CA LEU A 94 19.48 -16.77 19.73
C LEU A 94 19.00 -17.37 21.06
N GLU A 95 17.68 -17.50 21.26
CA GLU A 95 17.10 -18.17 22.43
C GLU A 95 17.45 -19.68 22.45
N GLY A 96 17.37 -20.34 21.30
CA GLY A 96 17.78 -21.75 21.15
C GLY A 96 19.28 -21.97 21.38
N SER A 97 20.11 -21.02 20.94
CA SER A 97 21.55 -21.05 21.16
C SER A 97 21.93 -20.87 22.63
N THR A 98 21.21 -20.02 23.36
CA THR A 98 21.45 -19.75 24.79
C THR A 98 21.12 -20.97 25.67
N SER A 99 20.03 -21.68 25.34
CA SER A 99 19.61 -22.89 26.07
C SER A 99 20.63 -24.06 25.98
N THR A 100 21.52 -24.04 24.98
CA THR A 100 22.54 -25.09 24.78
C THR A 100 23.80 -24.85 25.63
N GLN A 101 24.03 -23.62 26.13
CA GLN A 101 25.27 -23.25 26.80
C GLN A 101 25.25 -23.48 28.33
N GLU A 102 24.08 -23.47 28.98
CA GLU A 102 23.97 -23.65 30.45
C GLU A 102 24.18 -25.10 30.95
N VAL A 103 24.20 -26.12 30.07
CA VAL A 103 24.28 -27.53 30.49
C VAL A 103 25.72 -28.07 30.62
N ARG A 104 26.76 -27.28 30.31
CA ARG A 104 28.16 -27.78 30.23
C ARG A 104 29.13 -27.37 31.33
N THR A 105 28.69 -26.60 32.34
CA THR A 105 29.55 -26.21 33.48
C THR A 105 28.90 -26.59 34.81
N GLY A 106 28.83 -27.89 35.11
CA GLY A 106 28.19 -28.38 36.33
C GLY A 106 28.67 -29.72 36.87
N GLY A 107 29.88 -30.17 36.53
CA GLY A 107 30.40 -31.39 37.16
C GLY A 107 31.79 -31.81 36.73
N VAL A 108 32.82 -31.25 37.39
CA VAL A 108 34.08 -31.96 37.67
C VAL A 108 34.64 -31.47 39.01
N VAL A 109 34.83 -32.44 39.91
CA VAL A 109 35.41 -32.47 41.29
C VAL A 109 34.57 -31.94 42.45
#